data_AF-A0A1S9P968-F1
#
_entry.id   AF-A0A1S9P968-F1
#
_cell.length_a   1.000
_cell.length_b   1.000
_cell.length_c   1.000
_cell.angle_alpha   90.00
_cell.angle_beta   90.00
_cell.angle_gamma   90.00
#
_symmetry.space_group_name_H-M   'P 1'
#
loop_
_entity.id
_entity.type
_entity.pdbx_description
1 polymer ?
#
loop_
_entity_poly.entity_id
_entity_poly.type
_entity_poly.pdbx_seq_one_letter_code
_entity_poly.pdbx_strand_id
1 'polypeptide(L)'
;MNLKIYKCCIDDTFDSELEVSFVALVDRPAIEKNFLAFAEKARFAVNEDKRIISGPAMLADIPIYRKDDALGEYYVQFDRETITAIVQKFFKKGFIQNFNLFHNPGRQLSGVTIFESFITDSNRGIMPMKGFEGSADGSWFISAKVDDDDTWARIKSGELRGFSVEGIFQYVKMNANDIKRSPEQTLEIIMKLLNETQATN
;
A
#
# COMPACT_ATOMS: atom_id res chain seq x y z
N MET A 1 -11.18 22.41 -5.12
CA MET A 1 -10.71 22.12 -6.51
C MET A 1 -10.67 20.60 -6.69
N ASN A 2 -11.13 20.06 -7.82
CA ASN A 2 -11.02 18.62 -8.11
C ASN A 2 -9.58 18.29 -8.53
N LEU A 3 -8.79 17.70 -7.63
CA LEU A 3 -7.44 17.23 -7.94
C LEU A 3 -7.50 16.07 -8.94
N LYS A 4 -6.53 16.02 -9.87
CA LYS A 4 -6.43 14.94 -10.87
C LYS A 4 -6.02 13.63 -10.17
N ILE A 5 -6.55 12.51 -10.66
CA ILE A 5 -6.13 11.17 -10.23
C ILE A 5 -5.36 10.51 -11.38
N TYR A 6 -4.22 9.92 -11.06
CA TYR A 6 -3.42 9.10 -11.96
C TYR A 6 -3.42 7.66 -11.48
N LYS A 7 -3.60 6.72 -12.40
CA LYS A 7 -3.35 5.32 -12.15
C LYS A 7 -1.84 5.07 -12.25
N CYS A 8 -1.26 4.52 -11.19
CA CYS A 8 0.08 3.95 -11.26
C CYS A 8 0.02 2.62 -11.98
N CYS A 9 0.89 2.41 -12.96
CA CYS A 9 1.01 1.17 -13.73
C CYS A 9 2.44 0.66 -13.70
N ILE A 10 2.60 -0.65 -13.82
CA ILE A 10 3.89 -1.29 -14.12
C ILE A 10 3.87 -1.86 -15.53
N ASP A 11 5.03 -2.31 -16.00
CA ASP A 11 5.16 -3.16 -17.17
C ASP A 11 5.39 -4.60 -16.68
N ASP A 12 4.50 -5.52 -17.04
CA ASP A 12 4.50 -6.90 -16.54
C ASP A 12 5.52 -7.81 -17.25
N THR A 13 6.21 -7.31 -18.27
CA THR A 13 7.33 -8.03 -18.90
C THR A 13 8.46 -8.21 -17.90
N PHE A 14 9.13 -9.36 -17.99
CA PHE A 14 10.14 -9.73 -16.99
C PHE A 14 11.32 -8.75 -16.96
N ASP A 15 11.76 -8.23 -18.10
CA ASP A 15 12.98 -7.41 -18.17
C ASP A 15 12.77 -5.91 -17.92
N SER A 16 11.52 -5.46 -17.79
CA SER A 16 11.22 -4.04 -17.57
C SER A 16 11.49 -3.60 -16.13
N GLU A 17 12.02 -2.39 -15.96
CA GLU A 17 12.31 -1.79 -14.65
C GLU A 17 11.09 -1.08 -14.03
N LEU A 18 9.98 -0.95 -14.78
CA LEU A 18 8.70 -0.52 -14.20
C LEU A 18 8.15 -1.68 -13.37
N GLU A 19 8.52 -1.74 -12.09
CA GLU A 19 8.16 -2.80 -11.16
C GLU A 19 8.19 -2.34 -9.70
N VAL A 20 7.55 -3.11 -8.82
CA VAL A 20 7.86 -3.09 -7.38
C VAL A 20 9.03 -4.03 -7.14
N SER A 21 10.06 -3.54 -6.46
CA SER A 21 11.29 -4.30 -6.22
C SER A 21 11.60 -4.50 -4.74
N PHE A 22 11.02 -3.69 -3.84
CA PHE A 22 11.24 -3.77 -2.39
C PHE A 22 9.95 -3.56 -1.59
N VAL A 23 9.94 -4.10 -0.37
CA VAL A 23 8.98 -3.77 0.69
C VAL A 23 9.74 -3.13 1.86
N ALA A 24 9.44 -1.88 2.17
CA ALA A 24 10.01 -1.21 3.33
C ALA A 24 9.23 -1.55 4.61
N LEU A 25 9.95 -1.76 5.71
CA LEU A 25 9.39 -1.66 7.05
C LEU A 25 9.49 -0.21 7.52
N VAL A 26 8.38 0.33 7.99
CA VAL A 26 8.25 1.76 8.32
C VAL A 26 7.44 1.97 9.59
N ASP A 27 7.61 3.13 10.22
CA ASP A 27 6.82 3.58 11.37
C ASP A 27 5.42 3.99 10.95
N ARG A 28 5.32 4.59 9.75
CA ARG A 28 4.10 5.04 9.10
C ARG A 28 4.08 4.47 7.67
N PRO A 29 3.36 3.37 7.41
CA PRO A 29 3.14 2.86 6.05
C PRO A 29 2.64 4.02 5.20
N ALA A 30 3.19 4.18 3.99
CA ALA A 30 3.10 5.41 3.19
C ALA A 30 1.66 5.88 2.90
N ILE A 31 1.08 6.54 3.90
CA ILE A 31 -0.07 7.43 3.90
C ILE A 31 0.26 8.48 4.98
N GLU A 32 1.13 9.45 4.69
CA GLU A 32 1.06 10.72 5.41
C GLU A 32 1.73 11.90 4.70
N LYS A 33 0.88 12.76 4.13
CA LYS A 33 0.65 14.14 4.59
C LYS A 33 -0.57 14.64 3.80
N ASN A 34 -1.70 14.87 4.50
CA ASN A 34 -3.01 15.37 4.03
C ASN A 34 -4.22 14.40 4.10
N PHE A 35 -4.46 13.89 5.31
CA PHE A 35 -5.76 13.53 5.92
C PHE A 35 -6.74 12.62 5.15
N LEU A 36 -6.90 11.39 5.67
CA LEU A 36 -8.15 10.88 6.23
C LEU A 36 -7.77 9.83 7.30
N ALA A 37 -8.34 9.97 8.49
CA ALA A 37 -8.15 9.04 9.57
C ALA A 37 -8.82 7.69 9.23
N PHE A 38 -8.17 6.86 8.42
CA PHE A 38 -8.32 5.42 8.56
C PHE A 38 -7.59 5.03 9.85
N ALA A 39 -8.28 5.32 10.96
CA ALA A 39 -7.88 5.21 12.35
C ALA A 39 -6.93 4.05 12.60
N GLU A 40 -5.68 4.30 13.05
CA GLU A 40 -4.79 3.32 13.70
C GLU A 40 -4.56 1.94 13.03
N LYS A 41 -5.11 1.70 11.83
CA LYS A 41 -5.42 0.37 11.30
C LYS A 41 -4.42 -0.15 10.29
N ALA A 42 -3.57 0.68 9.69
CA ALA A 42 -2.53 0.22 8.75
C ALA A 42 -1.32 -0.46 9.44
N ARG A 43 -1.45 -0.85 10.71
CA ARG A 43 -0.39 -1.57 11.42
C ARG A 43 -0.43 -3.04 11.02
N PHE A 44 0.72 -3.67 10.80
CA PHE A 44 0.74 -5.12 10.73
C PHE A 44 0.30 -5.71 12.08
N ALA A 45 -0.39 -6.85 12.03
CA ALA A 45 -0.57 -7.72 13.18
C ALA A 45 0.76 -8.40 13.50
N VAL A 46 1.07 -8.55 14.79
CA VAL A 46 2.31 -9.18 15.26
C VAL A 46 1.96 -10.48 16.00
N ASN A 47 2.53 -11.59 15.57
CA ASN A 47 2.59 -12.81 16.34
C ASN A 47 3.97 -12.92 16.99
N GLU A 48 4.04 -12.61 18.28
CA GLU A 48 5.32 -12.47 18.97
C GLU A 48 6.09 -13.80 19.07
N ASP A 49 5.41 -14.87 19.47
CA ASP A 49 6.00 -16.19 19.68
C ASP A 49 6.64 -16.74 18.39
N LYS A 50 5.99 -16.50 17.25
CA LYS A 50 6.44 -16.99 15.95
C LYS A 50 7.30 -15.98 15.20
N ARG A 51 7.49 -14.76 15.69
CA ARG A 51 8.14 -13.65 14.99
C ARG A 51 7.57 -13.40 13.59
N ILE A 52 6.25 -13.32 13.50
CA ILE A 52 5.53 -13.08 12.24
C ILE A 52 4.85 -11.72 12.29
N ILE A 53 4.98 -10.97 11.21
CA ILE A 53 4.23 -9.74 10.96
C ILE A 53 3.33 -9.92 9.74
N SER A 54 2.08 -9.48 9.82
CA SER A 54 1.09 -9.67 8.76
C SER A 54 0.23 -8.42 8.53
N GLY A 55 0.03 -8.01 7.29
CA GLY A 55 -0.72 -6.78 6.99
C GLY A 55 -0.77 -6.45 5.50
N PRO A 56 -1.42 -5.33 5.14
CA PRO A 56 -1.49 -4.89 3.75
C PRO A 56 -0.13 -4.39 3.28
N ALA A 57 0.30 -4.86 2.12
CA ALA A 57 1.40 -4.27 1.36
C ALA A 57 0.88 -3.19 0.40
N MET A 58 -0.31 -3.41 -0.20
CA MET A 58 -0.99 -2.45 -1.07
C MET A 58 -2.50 -2.55 -0.90
N LEU A 59 -3.19 -1.41 -0.86
CA LEU A 59 -4.66 -1.37 -0.84
C LEU A 59 -5.16 -0.90 -2.22
N ALA A 60 -6.06 -1.68 -2.81
CA ALA A 60 -6.66 -1.35 -4.10
C ALA A 60 -7.61 -0.16 -3.99
N ASP A 61 -7.67 0.61 -5.06
CA ASP A 61 -8.63 1.70 -5.23
C ASP A 61 -8.58 2.78 -4.13
N ILE A 62 -7.46 2.93 -3.42
CA ILE A 62 -7.24 4.04 -2.47
C ILE A 62 -6.52 5.20 -3.17
N PRO A 63 -7.12 6.40 -3.26
CA PRO A 63 -6.41 7.59 -3.74
C PRO A 63 -5.34 8.02 -2.73
N ILE A 64 -4.10 8.12 -3.19
CA ILE A 64 -2.95 8.50 -2.38
C ILE A 64 -2.47 9.89 -2.81
N TYR A 65 -2.51 10.86 -1.90
CA TYR A 65 -2.11 12.23 -2.19
C TYR A 65 -0.61 12.33 -2.52
N ARG A 66 -0.28 13.12 -3.53
CA ARG A 66 1.07 13.45 -3.96
C ARG A 66 1.18 14.94 -4.27
N LYS A 67 2.38 15.45 -4.05
CA LYS A 67 2.76 16.82 -4.39
C LYS A 67 4.19 16.83 -4.87
N ASP A 68 4.41 17.34 -6.08
CA ASP A 68 5.73 17.62 -6.62
C ASP A 68 5.70 18.91 -7.45
N ASP A 69 6.90 19.39 -7.80
CA ASP A 69 7.06 20.67 -8.50
C ASP A 69 6.57 20.62 -9.96
N ALA A 70 6.47 19.43 -10.56
CA ALA A 70 6.13 19.27 -11.98
C ALA A 70 4.61 19.21 -12.21
N LEU A 71 3.88 18.47 -11.37
CA LEU A 71 2.45 18.22 -11.50
C LEU A 71 1.59 18.99 -10.49
N GLY A 72 2.22 19.61 -9.49
CA GLY A 72 1.52 20.23 -8.37
C GLY A 72 0.88 19.17 -7.49
N GLU A 73 -0.36 19.40 -7.05
CA GLU A 73 -1.09 18.50 -6.16
C GLU A 73 -1.98 17.54 -6.97
N TYR A 74 -1.89 16.24 -6.69
CA TYR A 74 -2.66 15.20 -7.37
C TYR A 74 -2.82 13.95 -6.50
N TYR A 75 -3.63 13.02 -6.96
CA TYR A 75 -3.73 11.69 -6.38
C TYR A 75 -3.14 10.64 -7.31
N VAL A 76 -2.56 9.59 -6.72
CA VAL A 76 -2.25 8.35 -7.42
C VAL A 76 -3.07 7.20 -6.86
N GLN A 77 -3.36 6.18 -7.67
CA GLN A 77 -4.16 5.02 -7.26
C GLN A 77 -3.63 3.76 -7.96
N PHE A 78 -3.82 2.61 -7.32
CA PHE A 78 -3.53 1.30 -7.90
C PHE A 78 -4.84 0.50 -8.00
N ASP A 79 -5.17 0.01 -9.18
CA ASP A 79 -6.31 -0.87 -9.40
C ASP A 79 -5.94 -2.34 -9.16
N ARG A 80 -6.95 -3.20 -9.09
CA ARG A 80 -6.81 -4.65 -8.91
C ARG A 80 -5.89 -5.27 -9.95
N GLU A 81 -6.06 -4.89 -11.21
CA GLU A 81 -5.32 -5.44 -12.34
C GLU A 81 -3.82 -5.09 -12.20
N THR A 82 -3.50 -3.85 -11.85
CA THR A 82 -2.12 -3.42 -11.61
C THR A 82 -1.52 -4.13 -10.41
N ILE A 83 -2.23 -4.22 -9.28
CA ILE A 83 -1.72 -4.93 -8.09
C ILE A 83 -1.48 -6.41 -8.41
N THR A 84 -2.36 -7.02 -9.18
CA THR A 84 -2.18 -8.42 -9.63
C THR A 84 -0.91 -8.60 -10.45
N ALA A 85 -0.67 -7.71 -11.43
CA ALA A 85 0.55 -7.72 -12.22
C ALA A 85 1.80 -7.51 -11.35
N ILE A 86 1.74 -6.56 -10.41
CA ILE A 86 2.82 -6.29 -9.44
C ILE A 86 3.17 -7.55 -8.66
N VAL A 87 2.18 -8.20 -8.03
CA VAL A 87 2.42 -9.37 -7.19
C VAL A 87 3.00 -10.52 -8.03
N GLN A 88 2.44 -10.81 -9.19
CA GLN A 88 2.94 -11.89 -10.05
C GLN A 88 4.40 -11.64 -10.48
N LYS A 89 4.74 -10.41 -10.89
CA LYS A 89 6.10 -10.05 -11.28
C LYS A 89 7.08 -10.10 -10.10
N PHE A 90 6.69 -9.53 -8.96
CA PHE A 90 7.49 -9.52 -7.73
C PHE A 90 7.89 -10.94 -7.28
N PHE A 91 6.95 -11.88 -7.29
CA PHE A 91 7.22 -13.27 -6.96
C PHE A 91 8.02 -14.00 -8.04
N LYS A 92 7.75 -13.75 -9.32
CA LYS A 92 8.52 -14.33 -10.44
C LYS A 92 10.00 -13.90 -10.40
N LYS A 93 10.27 -12.68 -9.93
CA LYS A 93 11.62 -12.13 -9.72
C LYS A 93 12.31 -12.63 -8.46
N GLY A 94 11.59 -13.31 -7.56
CA GLY A 94 12.14 -13.79 -6.30
C GLY A 94 12.36 -12.69 -5.25
N PHE A 95 11.69 -11.54 -5.35
CA PHE A 95 11.87 -10.39 -4.45
C PHE A 95 11.27 -10.57 -3.05
N ILE A 96 10.90 -11.79 -2.66
CA ILE A 96 10.25 -12.11 -1.37
C ILE A 96 11.12 -11.82 -0.12
N GLN A 97 12.41 -11.53 -0.31
CA GLN A 97 13.35 -11.13 0.74
C GLN A 97 13.84 -9.68 0.60
N ASN A 98 13.36 -8.95 -0.41
CA ASN A 98 13.80 -7.58 -0.67
C ASN A 98 13.10 -6.63 0.31
N PHE A 99 13.68 -6.50 1.50
CA PHE A 99 13.23 -5.56 2.51
C PHE A 99 14.25 -4.46 2.76
N ASN A 100 13.76 -3.28 3.11
CA ASN A 100 14.58 -2.18 3.61
C ASN A 100 13.90 -1.44 4.77
N LEU A 101 14.63 -0.53 5.42
CA LEU A 101 14.08 0.38 6.41
C LEU A 101 13.82 1.74 5.79
N PHE A 102 12.59 2.24 5.87
CA PHE A 102 12.23 3.61 5.48
C PHE A 102 12.60 4.00 4.05
N HIS A 103 12.47 3.08 3.08
CA HIS A 103 12.80 3.33 1.67
C HIS A 103 14.25 3.76 1.45
N ASN A 104 15.16 3.29 2.31
CA ASN A 104 16.57 3.62 2.22
C ASN A 104 17.33 2.44 1.59
N PRO A 105 17.88 2.58 0.37
CA PRO A 105 18.60 1.50 -0.30
C PRO A 105 19.90 1.10 0.42
N GLY A 106 20.46 1.96 1.27
CA GLY A 106 21.59 1.65 2.15
C GLY A 106 21.21 0.95 3.45
N ARG A 107 19.91 0.73 3.71
CA ARG A 107 19.38 0.04 4.90
C ARG A 107 18.53 -1.17 4.52
N GLN A 108 19.06 -2.00 3.62
CA GLN A 108 18.46 -3.29 3.32
C GLN A 108 18.45 -4.20 4.56
N LEU A 109 17.41 -5.00 4.69
CA LEU A 109 17.24 -5.95 5.78
C LEU A 109 17.57 -7.36 5.30
N SER A 110 18.37 -8.08 6.09
CA SER A 110 18.51 -9.54 6.00
C SER A 110 17.60 -10.21 7.01
N GLY A 111 17.19 -11.46 6.76
CA GLY A 111 16.42 -12.24 7.72
C GLY A 111 14.94 -11.83 7.84
N VAL A 112 14.40 -11.14 6.83
CA VAL A 112 12.95 -10.91 6.68
C VAL A 112 12.51 -11.57 5.38
N THR A 113 11.55 -12.49 5.46
CA THR A 113 11.09 -13.27 4.29
C THR A 113 9.57 -13.36 4.26
N ILE A 114 8.97 -13.00 3.13
CA ILE A 114 7.54 -13.23 2.87
C ILE A 114 7.29 -14.73 2.69
N PHE A 115 6.37 -15.29 3.47
CA PHE A 115 5.97 -16.70 3.36
C PHE A 115 4.48 -16.89 3.06
N GLU A 116 3.65 -15.88 3.30
CA GLU A 116 2.26 -15.83 2.84
C GLU A 116 2.02 -14.55 2.05
N SER A 117 1.26 -14.66 0.97
CA SER A 117 0.89 -13.55 0.09
C SER A 117 -0.42 -13.86 -0.58
N PHE A 118 -1.37 -12.93 -0.53
CA PHE A 118 -2.64 -13.07 -1.21
C PHE A 118 -3.22 -11.73 -1.64
N ILE A 119 -4.04 -11.79 -2.67
CA ILE A 119 -4.83 -10.67 -3.16
C ILE A 119 -6.28 -10.94 -2.78
N THR A 120 -6.95 -9.96 -2.17
CA THR A 120 -8.36 -10.08 -1.82
C THR A 120 -9.21 -10.29 -3.07
N ASP A 121 -10.09 -11.28 -3.01
CA ASP A 121 -10.98 -11.64 -4.10
C ASP A 121 -12.19 -12.36 -3.48
N SER A 122 -13.26 -11.60 -3.26
CA SER A 122 -14.49 -12.10 -2.67
C SER A 122 -15.14 -13.23 -3.48
N ASN A 123 -14.97 -13.24 -4.82
CA ASN A 123 -15.49 -14.31 -5.68
C ASN A 123 -14.73 -15.63 -5.47
N ARG A 124 -13.46 -15.57 -5.07
CA ARG A 124 -12.64 -16.72 -4.70
C ARG A 124 -12.71 -17.06 -3.20
N GLY A 125 -13.48 -16.30 -2.43
CA GLY A 125 -13.57 -16.44 -0.97
C GLY A 125 -12.32 -15.95 -0.22
N ILE A 126 -11.47 -15.14 -0.86
CA ILE A 126 -10.26 -14.59 -0.24
C ILE A 126 -10.61 -13.23 0.36
N MET A 127 -10.95 -13.23 1.64
CA MET A 127 -11.36 -12.03 2.37
C MET A 127 -10.17 -11.21 2.88
N PRO A 128 -10.34 -9.89 3.12
CA PRO A 128 -9.32 -9.08 3.79
C PRO A 128 -8.97 -9.63 5.19
N MET A 129 -7.76 -9.31 5.67
CA MET A 129 -7.38 -9.61 7.04
C MET A 129 -8.30 -8.89 8.04
N LYS A 130 -8.46 -9.48 9.23
CA LYS A 130 -9.19 -8.84 10.33
C LYS A 130 -8.63 -7.44 10.62
N GLY A 131 -9.51 -6.45 10.75
CA GLY A 131 -9.16 -5.03 10.88
C GLY A 131 -9.08 -4.26 9.56
N PHE A 132 -9.13 -4.97 8.43
CA PHE A 132 -9.07 -4.44 7.07
C PHE A 132 -10.30 -4.80 6.23
N GLU A 133 -11.43 -5.12 6.87
CA GLU A 133 -12.66 -5.60 6.22
C GLU A 133 -13.22 -4.62 5.17
N GLY A 134 -12.91 -3.33 5.28
CA GLY A 134 -13.27 -2.30 4.29
C GLY A 134 -12.34 -2.21 3.08
N SER A 135 -11.32 -3.06 2.97
CA SER A 135 -10.39 -3.04 1.83
C SER A 135 -11.07 -3.58 0.57
N ALA A 136 -10.85 -2.92 -0.56
CA ALA A 136 -11.40 -3.35 -1.84
C ALA A 136 -10.80 -4.70 -2.28
N ASP A 137 -11.59 -5.48 -3.04
CA ASP A 137 -11.09 -6.63 -3.80
C ASP A 137 -9.95 -6.20 -4.73
N GLY A 138 -8.84 -6.91 -4.72
CA GLY A 138 -7.60 -6.56 -5.41
C GLY A 138 -6.50 -6.03 -4.50
N SER A 139 -6.76 -5.89 -3.19
CA SER A 139 -5.76 -5.45 -2.21
C SER A 139 -4.78 -6.58 -1.89
N TRP A 140 -3.49 -6.25 -1.79
CA TRP A 140 -2.41 -7.20 -1.53
C TRP A 140 -2.01 -7.21 -0.06
N PHE A 141 -2.08 -8.40 0.55
CA PHE A 141 -1.66 -8.68 1.91
C PHE A 141 -0.51 -9.68 1.92
N ILE A 142 0.38 -9.53 2.90
CA ILE A 142 1.52 -10.41 3.12
C ILE A 142 1.66 -10.78 4.60
N SER A 143 2.27 -11.94 4.86
CA SER A 143 2.91 -12.28 6.13
C SER A 143 4.40 -12.52 5.91
N ALA A 144 5.22 -11.90 6.76
CA ALA A 144 6.66 -12.08 6.75
C ALA A 144 7.15 -12.66 8.07
N LYS A 145 8.11 -13.59 7.96
CA LYS A 145 8.90 -14.11 9.08
C LYS A 145 10.08 -13.16 9.31
N VAL A 146 10.32 -12.81 10.57
CA VAL A 146 11.43 -11.93 10.99
C VAL A 146 12.39 -12.75 11.86
N ASP A 147 13.47 -13.22 11.26
CA ASP A 147 14.51 -14.00 11.94
C ASP A 147 15.59 -13.10 12.56
N ASP A 148 15.80 -11.91 12.00
CA ASP A 148 16.77 -10.92 12.51
C ASP A 148 16.35 -10.30 13.85
N ASP A 149 17.21 -10.40 14.86
CA ASP A 149 16.93 -9.98 16.24
C ASP A 149 16.77 -8.45 16.37
N ASP A 150 17.58 -7.68 15.65
CA ASP A 150 17.55 -6.22 15.71
C ASP A 150 16.27 -5.67 15.07
N THR A 151 15.92 -6.17 13.89
CA THR A 151 14.65 -5.85 13.22
C THR A 151 13.48 -6.24 14.11
N TRP A 152 13.54 -7.42 14.73
CA TRP A 152 12.51 -7.88 15.64
C TRP A 152 12.37 -6.98 16.89
N ALA A 153 13.48 -6.52 17.46
CA ALA A 153 13.47 -5.59 18.58
C ALA A 153 12.80 -4.24 18.22
N ARG A 154 13.05 -3.72 17.01
CA ARG A 154 12.42 -2.49 16.50
C ARG A 154 10.92 -2.64 16.23
N ILE A 155 10.49 -3.83 15.82
CA ILE A 155 9.05 -4.14 15.68
C ILE A 155 8.39 -4.14 17.05
N LYS A 156 8.99 -4.83 18.04
CA LYS A 156 8.46 -4.89 19.41
C LYS A 156 8.43 -3.53 20.11
N SER A 157 9.39 -2.65 19.83
CA SER A 157 9.39 -1.28 20.38
C SER A 157 8.33 -0.38 19.72
N GLY A 158 7.73 -0.81 18.61
CA GLY A 158 6.79 -0.01 17.83
C GLY A 158 7.45 1.02 16.92
N GLU A 159 8.78 0.96 16.73
CA GLU A 159 9.49 1.77 15.72
C GLU A 159 9.03 1.37 14.31
N LEU A 160 8.86 0.07 14.07
CA LEU A 160 8.37 -0.47 12.80
C LEU A 160 6.95 -0.99 13.00
N ARG A 161 6.02 -0.52 12.16
CA ARG A 161 4.58 -0.75 12.36
C ARG A 161 3.85 -1.19 11.11
N GLY A 162 4.39 -0.98 9.92
CA GLY A 162 3.71 -1.34 8.67
C GLY A 162 4.64 -1.61 7.51
N PHE A 163 4.05 -2.07 6.41
CA PHE A 163 4.70 -2.30 5.13
C PHE A 163 4.49 -1.11 4.18
N SER A 164 5.45 -0.88 3.29
CA SER A 164 5.31 0.10 2.22
C SER A 164 6.06 -0.38 0.98
N VAL A 165 5.39 -0.48 -0.16
CA VAL A 165 6.03 -0.93 -1.41
C VAL A 165 6.91 0.16 -2.02
N GLU A 166 8.00 -0.25 -2.65
CA GLU A 166 8.92 0.62 -3.37
C GLU A 166 9.11 0.10 -4.80
N GLY A 167 9.01 1.01 -5.77
CA GLY A 167 9.03 0.66 -7.18
C GLY A 167 9.00 1.85 -8.11
N ILE A 168 9.15 1.56 -9.40
CA ILE A 168 9.05 2.53 -10.49
C ILE A 168 7.72 2.32 -11.21
N PHE A 169 6.98 3.40 -11.42
CA PHE A 169 5.64 3.35 -11.98
C PHE A 169 5.47 4.36 -13.12
N GLN A 170 4.66 4.00 -14.11
CA GLN A 170 4.13 4.94 -15.07
C GLN A 170 2.82 5.54 -14.54
N TYR A 171 2.60 6.85 -14.76
CA TYR A 171 1.37 7.53 -14.36
C TYR A 171 0.45 7.74 -15.56
N VAL A 172 -0.71 7.10 -15.52
CA VAL A 172 -1.74 7.23 -16.56
C VAL A 172 -2.89 8.05 -16.00
N LYS A 173 -3.21 9.18 -16.63
CA LYS A 173 -4.31 10.04 -16.17
C LYS A 173 -5.64 9.29 -16.25
N MET A 174 -6.39 9.25 -15.15
CA MET A 174 -7.72 8.65 -15.10
C MET A 174 -8.79 9.67 -15.50
N ASN A 175 -9.81 9.21 -16.23
CA ASN A 175 -11.03 10.00 -16.45
C ASN A 175 -12.01 9.78 -15.29
N ALA A 176 -12.97 10.70 -15.13
CA ALA A 176 -13.93 10.64 -14.03
C ALA A 176 -14.72 9.32 -13.98
N ASN A 177 -14.97 8.70 -15.14
CA ASN A 177 -15.70 7.45 -15.27
C ASN A 177 -14.88 6.21 -14.84
N ASP A 178 -13.55 6.34 -14.73
CA ASP A 178 -12.65 5.23 -14.41
C ASP A 178 -12.45 5.06 -12.90
N ILE A 179 -12.91 6.02 -12.09
CA ILE A 179 -12.67 6.04 -10.65
C ILE A 179 -13.73 5.20 -9.93
N LYS A 180 -13.39 3.94 -9.63
CA LYS A 180 -14.18 3.07 -8.74
C LYS A 180 -14.06 3.59 -7.30
N ARG A 181 -15.19 3.70 -6.61
CA ARG A 181 -15.25 4.13 -5.20
C ARG A 181 -16.17 3.20 -4.42
N SER A 182 -15.78 2.83 -3.21
CA SER A 182 -16.69 2.19 -2.26
C SER A 182 -17.74 3.21 -1.76
N PRO A 183 -18.89 2.75 -1.25
CA PRO A 183 -19.86 3.62 -0.60
C PRO A 183 -19.26 4.46 0.54
N GLU A 184 -18.37 3.88 1.34
CA GLU A 184 -17.70 4.53 2.46
C GLU A 184 -16.74 5.62 1.97
N GLN A 185 -15.94 5.33 0.95
CA GLN A 185 -15.04 6.31 0.32
C GLN A 185 -15.83 7.46 -0.32
N THR A 186 -16.98 7.15 -0.92
CA THR A 186 -17.87 8.16 -1.49
C THR A 186 -18.41 9.07 -0.40
N LEU A 187 -18.80 8.51 0.75
CA LEU A 187 -19.30 9.25 1.90
C LEU A 187 -18.23 10.15 2.53
N GLU A 188 -16.99 9.67 2.68
CA GLU A 188 -15.87 10.49 3.19
C GLU A 188 -15.58 11.71 2.31
N ILE A 189 -15.60 11.52 0.98
CA ILE A 189 -15.41 12.61 0.02
C ILE A 189 -16.58 13.60 0.12
N ILE A 190 -17.82 13.13 0.19
CA ILE A 190 -19.00 13.99 0.36
C ILE A 190 -18.90 14.79 1.66
N MET A 191 -18.50 14.17 2.78
CA MET A 191 -18.32 14.87 4.05
C MET A 191 -17.23 15.94 3.97
N LYS A 192 -16.11 15.64 3.30
CA LYS A 192 -15.03 16.62 3.10
C LYS A 192 -15.51 17.81 2.27
N LEU A 193 -16.25 17.56 1.19
CA LEU A 193 -16.82 18.60 0.33
C LEU A 193 -17.85 19.47 1.08
N LEU A 194 -18.71 18.87 1.90
CA LEU A 194 -19.71 19.58 2.71
C LEU A 194 -19.06 20.50 3.76
N ASN A 195 -17.95 20.06 4.37
CA ASN A 195 -17.22 20.86 5.34
C ASN A 195 -16.48 22.03 4.68
N GLU A 196 -15.96 21.84 3.46
CA GLU A 196 -15.35 22.92 2.68
C GLU A 196 -16.36 24.00 2.29
N THR A 197 -17.63 23.65 2.00
CA THR A 197 -18.69 24.64 1.71
C THR A 197 -19.15 25.42 2.94
N GLN A 198 -19.09 24.84 4.15
CA GLN A 198 -19.47 25.54 5.38
C GLN A 198 -18.41 26.52 5.88
N ALA A 199 -17.13 26.31 5.55
CA ALA A 199 -16.04 27.22 5.91
C ALA A 199 -15.96 28.49 5.04
N THR A 200 -16.85 28.61 4.04
CA THR A 200 -16.87 29.74 3.08
C THR A 200 -18.06 30.68 3.26
N ASN A 201 -18.83 30.54 4.35
CA ASN A 201 -19.92 31.43 4.75
C ASN A 201 -19.62 32.12 6.09
#